data_AF-A0A816N6H9-F1
#
_entry.id   AF-A0A816N6H9-F1
#
_cell.length_a   1.000
_cell.length_b   1.000
_cell.length_c   1.000
_cell.angle_alpha   90.00
_cell.angle_beta   90.00
_cell.angle_gamma   90.00
#
_symmetry.space_group_name_H-M   'P 1'
#
loop_
_entity.id
_entity.type
_entity.pdbx_description
1 polymer ?
#
loop_
_entity_poly.entity_id
_entity_poly.type
_entity_poly.pdbx_seq_one_letter_code
_entity_poly.pdbx_strand_id
1 'polypeptide(L)'
;NPVPRRRQCCLVIDDRMYMFGGTSPISTSTFPNHSHEIQDVDARRTILYDQSDLYVLDFTPTLRTLCLFLLAQRKINVNILPKKFHQEYQLFTQSNLIRQRSTGETSG
;
A
#
# COMPACT_ATOMS: atom_id res chain seq x y z
N ASN A 1 3.53 0.02 -2.52
CA ASN A 1 2.94 -0.30 -3.83
C ASN A 1 2.12 -1.57 -3.70
N PRO A 2 0.96 -1.64 -4.39
CA PRO A 2 0.11 -2.83 -4.37
C PRO A 2 0.89 -4.06 -4.83
N VAL A 3 0.64 -5.19 -4.18
CA VAL A 3 1.26 -6.49 -4.48
C VAL A 3 0.22 -7.48 -4.96
N PRO A 4 0.59 -8.48 -5.79
CA PRO A 4 -0.31 -9.58 -6.13
C PRO A 4 -0.90 -10.21 -4.87
N ARG A 5 -2.23 -10.32 -4.83
CA ARG A 5 -2.99 -10.81 -3.68
C ARG A 5 -4.26 -11.52 -4.10
N ARG A 6 -4.77 -12.35 -3.20
CA ARG A 6 -6.05 -13.08 -3.33
C ARG A 6 -6.91 -12.87 -2.10
N ARG A 7 -8.21 -13.13 -2.22
CA ARG A 7 -9.17 -13.10 -1.10
C ARG A 7 -9.27 -11.72 -0.43
N GLN A 8 -8.95 -10.65 -1.15
CA GLN A 8 -9.21 -9.28 -0.68
C GLN A 8 -10.70 -8.95 -0.70
N CYS A 9 -11.10 -8.00 0.14
CA CYS A 9 -12.40 -7.36 0.03
C CYS A 9 -12.33 -6.21 -0.98
N CYS A 10 -13.38 -6.07 -1.78
CA CYS A 10 -13.53 -5.02 -2.78
C CYS A 10 -14.94 -4.42 -2.66
N LEU A 11 -15.04 -3.16 -2.24
CA LEU A 11 -16.31 -2.46 -2.11
C LEU A 11 -16.34 -1.29 -3.09
N VAL A 12 -17.39 -1.22 -3.92
CA VAL A 12 -17.65 -0.05 -4.76
C VAL A 12 -18.69 0.80 -4.04
N ILE A 13 -18.35 2.05 -3.75
CA ILE A 13 -19.24 3.05 -3.17
C ILE A 13 -19.12 4.28 -4.06
N ASP A 14 -20.24 4.67 -4.67
CA ASP A 14 -20.30 5.71 -5.71
C ASP A 14 -19.26 5.43 -6.82
N ASP A 15 -18.39 6.40 -7.12
CA ASP A 15 -17.37 6.33 -8.16
C ASP A 15 -16.00 5.84 -7.64
N ARG A 16 -15.97 5.15 -6.50
CA ARG A 16 -14.73 4.69 -5.86
C ARG A 16 -14.77 3.22 -5.49
N MET A 17 -13.64 2.55 -5.68
CA MET A 17 -13.41 1.18 -5.23
C MET A 17 -12.43 1.16 -4.06
N TYR A 18 -12.86 0.57 -2.95
CA TYR A 18 -12.08 0.34 -1.75
C TYR A 18 -11.62 -1.11 -1.73
N MET A 19 -10.30 -1.33 -1.71
CA MET A 19 -9.69 -2.65 -1.69
C MET A 19 -8.83 -2.81 -0.44
N PHE A 20 -9.12 -3.79 0.39
CA PHE A 20 -8.40 -4.05 1.63
C PHE A 20 -8.37 -5.53 1.98
N GLY A 21 -7.44 -5.92 2.84
CA GLY A 21 -7.30 -7.31 3.25
C GLY A 21 -6.66 -8.20 2.17
N GLY A 22 -6.92 -9.50 2.32
CA GLY A 22 -6.42 -10.53 1.42
C GLY A 22 -5.01 -11.00 1.78
N THR A 23 -4.50 -11.93 0.97
CA THR A 23 -3.23 -12.60 1.20
C THR A 23 -2.33 -12.53 -0.03
N SER A 24 -1.05 -12.23 0.15
CA SER A 24 -0.03 -12.29 -0.91
C SER A 24 0.84 -13.55 -0.76
N PRO A 25 1.30 -14.18 -1.86
CA PRO A 25 2.25 -15.28 -1.78
C PRO A 25 3.60 -14.79 -1.26
N ILE A 26 4.25 -15.58 -0.40
CA ILE A 26 5.62 -15.34 0.01
C ILE A 26 6.55 -16.01 -1.00
N SER A 27 7.41 -15.22 -1.67
CA SER A 27 8.48 -15.80 -2.49
C SER A 27 9.48 -16.51 -1.58
N THR A 28 9.72 -17.79 -1.84
CA THR A 28 10.68 -18.63 -1.10
C THR A 28 12.13 -18.11 -1.17
N SER A 29 12.41 -17.12 -2.03
CA SER A 29 13.70 -16.43 -2.08
C SER A 29 14.01 -15.56 -0.85
N THR A 30 12.99 -15.21 -0.06
CA THR A 30 13.14 -14.27 1.07
C THR A 30 13.49 -14.97 2.39
N PHE A 31 13.40 -16.30 2.45
CA PHE A 31 13.75 -17.09 3.64
C PHE A 31 14.84 -18.12 3.31
N PRO A 32 16.13 -17.71 3.22
CA PRO A 32 17.24 -18.63 2.94
C PRO A 32 17.50 -19.66 4.05
N ASN A 33 16.93 -19.47 5.26
CA ASN A 33 17.31 -20.25 6.45
C ASN A 33 16.24 -21.24 6.95
N HIS A 34 15.06 -21.33 6.32
CA HIS A 34 14.03 -22.33 6.66
C HIS A 34 13.90 -23.45 5.62
N SER A 35 14.82 -23.51 4.65
CA SER A 35 14.79 -24.47 3.54
C SER A 35 15.21 -25.91 3.93
N HIS A 36 15.54 -26.18 5.19
CA HIS A 36 16.00 -27.50 5.62
C HIS A 36 14.96 -28.41 6.28
N GLU A 37 13.76 -27.90 6.67
CA GLU A 37 12.78 -28.74 7.39
C GLU A 37 11.41 -28.92 6.70
N ILE A 38 11.09 -28.13 5.67
CA ILE A 38 9.86 -28.35 4.90
C ILE A 38 10.21 -29.15 3.64
N GLN A 39 10.17 -30.48 3.73
CA GLN A 39 10.47 -31.42 2.64
C GLN A 39 9.33 -31.51 1.61
N ASP A 40 8.15 -30.96 1.93
CA ASP A 40 7.01 -30.87 1.03
C ASP A 40 7.09 -29.63 0.13
N VAL A 41 7.42 -29.87 -1.13
CA VAL A 41 7.45 -28.86 -2.21
C VAL A 41 6.09 -28.15 -2.36
N ASP A 42 5.00 -28.82 -1.98
CA ASP A 42 3.64 -28.24 -2.01
C ASP A 42 3.34 -27.33 -0.82
N ALA A 43 3.93 -27.58 0.35
CA ALA A 43 3.77 -26.70 1.52
C ALA A 43 4.49 -25.35 1.31
N ARG A 44 5.65 -25.34 0.65
CA ARG A 44 6.40 -24.10 0.33
C ARG A 44 5.68 -23.17 -0.63
N ARG A 45 4.86 -23.71 -1.55
CA ARG A 45 4.02 -22.92 -2.47
C ARG A 45 2.85 -22.22 -1.76
N THR A 46 2.61 -22.55 -0.49
CA THR A 46 1.36 -22.23 0.20
C THR A 46 1.53 -21.17 1.30
N ILE A 47 2.75 -20.68 1.55
CA ILE A 47 2.97 -19.65 2.58
C ILE A 47 2.39 -18.31 2.09
N LEU A 48 1.43 -17.79 2.84
CA LEU A 48 0.70 -16.57 2.57
C LEU A 48 1.01 -15.51 3.62
N TYR A 49 1.09 -14.26 3.18
CA TYR A 49 1.19 -13.09 4.06
C TYR A 49 -0.11 -12.29 4.01
N ASP A 50 -0.71 -12.05 5.17
CA ASP A 50 -1.93 -11.27 5.31
C ASP A 50 -1.65 -9.77 5.12
N GLN A 51 -2.44 -9.13 4.26
CA GLN A 51 -2.30 -7.73 3.92
C GLN A 51 -3.29 -6.88 4.72
N SER A 52 -2.81 -5.85 5.41
CA SER A 52 -3.62 -4.93 6.25
C SER A 52 -3.73 -3.51 5.70
N ASP A 53 -3.31 -3.31 4.44
CA ASP A 53 -3.37 -2.04 3.74
C ASP A 53 -4.76 -1.78 3.10
N LEU A 54 -5.04 -0.50 2.84
CA LEU A 54 -6.21 -0.02 2.12
C LEU A 54 -5.76 0.70 0.84
N TYR A 55 -6.32 0.29 -0.29
CA TYR A 55 -6.21 0.99 -1.56
C TYR A 55 -7.57 1.55 -1.95
N VAL A 56 -7.58 2.79 -2.43
CA VAL A 56 -8.76 3.43 -2.99
C VAL A 56 -8.47 3.74 -4.46
N LEU A 57 -9.29 3.19 -5.36
CA LEU A 57 -9.29 3.58 -6.76
C LEU A 57 -10.41 4.60 -6.98
N ASP A 58 -10.03 5.76 -7.50
CA ASP A 58 -10.94 6.86 -7.81
C ASP A 58 -11.20 6.85 -9.32
N PHE A 59 -12.44 6.54 -9.74
CA PHE A 59 -12.79 6.44 -11.17
C PHE A 59 -13.19 7.79 -11.76
N THR A 60 -13.47 8.78 -10.92
CA THR A 60 -13.83 10.15 -11.33
C THR A 60 -12.89 11.17 -10.69
N PRO A 61 -11.56 11.09 -10.95
CA PRO A 61 -10.63 12.05 -10.39
C PRO A 61 -10.92 13.45 -10.95
N THR A 62 -10.99 14.43 -10.07
CA THR A 62 -11.18 15.83 -10.49
C THR A 62 -9.96 16.33 -11.27
N LEU A 63 -10.13 17.37 -12.10
CA LEU A 63 -9.01 18.05 -12.76
C LEU A 63 -7.91 18.44 -11.75
N ARG A 64 -8.31 18.88 -10.56
CA ARG A 64 -7.37 19.24 -9.48
C ARG A 64 -6.53 18.05 -9.04
N THR A 65 -7.15 16.89 -8.80
CA THR A 65 -6.46 15.63 -8.47
C THR A 65 -5.50 15.20 -9.58
N LEU A 66 -5.93 15.29 -10.84
CA LEU A 66 -5.11 14.95 -12.01
C LEU A 66 -3.87 15.87 -12.13
N CYS A 67 -4.04 17.17 -11.91
CA CYS A 67 -2.94 18.12 -11.90
C CYS A 67 -1.92 17.80 -10.79
N LEU A 68 -2.37 17.50 -9.57
CA LEU A 68 -1.50 17.10 -8.46
C LEU A 68 -0.74 15.81 -8.78
N PHE A 69 -1.41 14.83 -9.39
CA PHE A 69 -0.79 13.58 -9.84
C PHE A 69 0.33 13.84 -10.86
N LEU A 70 0.08 14.69 -11.86
CA LEU A 70 1.08 15.07 -12.86
C LEU A 70 2.28 15.81 -12.26
N LEU A 71 2.04 16.71 -11.30
CA LEU A 71 3.12 17.40 -10.57
C LEU A 71 4.02 16.40 -9.83
N ALA A 72 3.43 15.43 -9.13
CA ALA A 72 4.15 14.40 -8.39
C ALA A 72 4.94 13.46 -9.32
N GLN A 73 4.32 13.03 -10.42
CA GLN A 73 4.95 12.13 -11.38
C GLN A 73 6.12 12.79 -12.13
N ARG A 74 5.97 14.05 -12.53
CA ARG A 74 6.97 14.78 -13.34
C ARG A 74 8.02 15.52 -12.51
N LYS A 75 7.94 15.49 -11.16
CA LYS A 75 8.85 16.19 -10.24
C LYS A 75 9.05 17.67 -10.60
N ILE A 76 7.96 18.34 -10.99
CA ILE A 76 7.99 19.76 -11.34
C ILE A 76 8.35 20.58 -10.09
N ASN A 77 9.07 21.69 -10.26
CA ASN A 77 9.39 22.58 -9.16
C ASN A 77 8.10 23.20 -8.58
N VAL A 78 7.66 22.71 -7.41
CA VAL A 78 6.44 23.17 -6.72
C VAL A 78 6.63 24.45 -5.90
N ASN A 79 7.85 24.98 -5.79
CA ASN A 79 8.12 26.21 -5.04
C ASN A 79 7.59 27.47 -5.75
N ILE A 80 7.32 27.37 -7.05
CA ILE A 80 6.72 28.46 -7.84
C ILE A 80 5.20 28.56 -7.66
N LEU A 81 4.58 27.54 -7.05
CA LEU A 81 3.14 27.51 -6.88
C LEU A 81 2.70 28.45 -5.75
N PRO A 82 1.51 29.07 -5.86
CA PRO A 82 0.91 29.80 -4.76
C PRO A 82 0.81 28.93 -3.50
N LYS A 83 0.97 29.55 -2.31
CA LYS A 83 1.05 28.86 -1.01
C LYS A 83 -0.04 27.80 -0.80
N LYS A 84 -1.28 28.10 -1.20
CA LYS A 84 -2.43 27.19 -1.06
C LYS A 84 -2.23 25.87 -1.84
N PHE A 85 -1.72 25.95 -3.07
CA PHE A 85 -1.46 24.76 -3.89
C PHE A 85 -0.21 24.01 -3.43
N HIS A 86 0.77 24.73 -2.88
CA HIS A 86 1.94 24.10 -2.29
C HIS A 86 1.57 23.23 -1.07
N GLN A 87 0.76 23.76 -0.15
CA GLN A 87 0.26 23.01 1.00
C GLN A 87 -0.57 21.79 0.58
N GLU A 88 -1.44 21.96 -0.42
CA GLU A 88 -2.24 20.85 -0.94
C GLU A 88 -1.36 19.76 -1.58
N TYR A 89 -0.33 20.13 -2.34
CA TYR A 89 0.61 19.18 -2.90
C TYR A 89 1.38 18.42 -1.80
N GLN A 90 1.77 19.10 -0.72
CA GLN A 90 2.38 18.45 0.44
C GLN A 90 1.45 17.40 1.06
N LEU A 91 0.17 17.73 1.23
CA LEU A 91 -0.83 16.78 1.74
C LEU A 91 -1.03 15.60 0.76
N PHE A 92 -1.11 15.87 -0.54
CA PHE A 92 -1.30 14.85 -1.57
C PHE A 92 -0.14 13.84 -1.63
N THR A 93 1.09 14.28 -1.36
CA THR A 93 2.30 13.44 -1.40
C THR A 93 2.66 12.82 -0.06
N GLN A 94 1.94 13.15 1.02
CA GLN A 94 2.19 12.64 2.35
C GLN A 94 1.94 11.13 2.42
N SER A 95 2.76 10.41 3.20
CA SER A 95 2.55 8.98 3.42
C SER A 95 1.33 8.73 4.30
N ASN A 96 0.50 7.76 3.90
CA ASN A 96 -0.65 7.29 4.66
C ASN A 96 -0.29 6.10 5.59
N LEU A 97 0.95 6.03 6.06
CA LEU A 97 1.43 4.94 6.92
C LEU A 97 1.03 5.19 8.38
N ILE A 98 0.10 4.39 8.89
CA ILE A 98 -0.24 4.37 10.32
C ILE A 98 0.73 3.44 11.02
N ARG A 99 1.69 4.00 11.79
CA ARG A 99 2.57 3.17 12.63
C ARG A 99 1.77 2.63 13.82
N GLN A 100 1.75 1.32 14.00
CA GLN A 100 1.28 0.74 15.26
C GLN A 100 2.19 1.18 16.41
N ARG A 101 1.59 1.52 17.54
CA ARG A 101 2.32 1.83 18.78
C ARG A 101 2.91 0.50 19.27
N SER A 102 4.24 0.41 19.34
CA SER A 102 4.90 -0.78 19.91
C SER A 102 4.44 -0.93 21.35
N THR A 103 3.67 -1.98 21.65
CA THR A 103 3.46 -2.44 23.02
C THR A 103 4.80 -2.94 23.51
N GLY A 104 5.45 -2.16 24.37
CA GLY A 104 6.67 -2.59 25.04
C GLY A 104 6.39 -3.88 25.80
N GLU A 105 7.18 -4.91 25.51
CA GLU A 105 7.24 -6.12 26.32
C GLU A 105 7.66 -5.73 27.73
N THR A 106 6.73 -5.79 28.68
CA THR A 106 7.09 -5.91 30.09
C THR A 106 7.52 -7.35 30.32
N SER A 107 8.81 -7.61 30.17
CA SER A 107 9.44 -8.83 30.69
C SER A 107 9.42 -8.78 32.22
N GLY A 108 8.63 -9.65 32.82
CA GLY A 108 8.74 -10.03 34.24
C GLY A 108 9.73 -11.17 34.42
#